data_AF-A0AAV7NQV0-F1
#
_entry.id   AF-A0AAV7NQV0-F1
#
_cell.length_a   1.000
_cell.length_b   1.000
_cell.length_c   1.000
_cell.angle_alpha   90.00
_cell.angle_beta   90.00
_cell.angle_gamma   90.00
#
_symmetry.space_group_name_H-M   'P 1'
#
loop_
_entity.id
_entity.type
_entity.pdbx_description
1 polymer ?
#
loop_
_entity_poly.entity_id
_entity_poly.type
_entity_poly.pdbx_seq_one_letter_code
_entity_poly.pdbx_strand_id
1 'polypeptide(L)'
;NYGLETENLKTLSHKLNSSAKNLQNFITGRRRSGHYDGKSSRKLPNDFLTSVVDLIGAAKSLLAWLDRSPFAAVADYSVTRNSVIQLCLELTTIVQQECTVYETENAILH
;
A
#
# COMPACT_ATOMS: atom_id res chain seq x y z
N ASN A 1 -12.12 23.12 -14.06
CA ASN A 1 -11.72 21.70 -13.97
C ASN A 1 -12.48 21.01 -12.85
N TYR A 2 -13.77 20.77 -13.04
CA TYR A 2 -14.60 19.95 -12.13
C TYR A 2 -14.64 18.54 -12.70
N GLY A 3 -13.52 17.82 -12.59
CA GLY A 3 -13.50 16.39 -12.86
C GLY A 3 -14.46 15.76 -11.87
N LEU A 4 -15.60 15.27 -12.37
CA LEU A 4 -16.52 14.43 -11.62
C LEU A 4 -15.73 13.25 -11.08
N GLU A 5 -15.23 13.36 -9.85
CA GLU A 5 -14.72 12.22 -9.10
C GLU A 5 -15.93 11.32 -8.84
N THR A 6 -16.18 10.40 -9.78
CA THR A 6 -17.17 9.32 -9.65
C THR A 6 -16.75 8.29 -8.61
N GLU A 7 -15.58 8.48 -7.99
CA GLU A 7 -15.06 7.63 -6.94
C GLU A 7 -15.85 7.84 -5.64
N ASN A 8 -16.49 6.77 -5.18
CA ASN A 8 -17.14 6.72 -3.88
C ASN A 8 -16.31 5.85 -2.92
N LEU A 9 -16.66 5.90 -1.63
CA LEU A 9 -15.97 5.15 -0.58
C LEU A 9 -15.88 3.65 -0.89
N LYS A 10 -16.92 3.06 -1.49
CA LYS A 10 -16.95 1.63 -1.86
C LYS A 10 -15.91 1.33 -2.93
N THR A 11 -15.82 2.14 -3.98
CA THR A 11 -14.82 1.95 -5.05
C THR A 11 -13.40 2.17 -4.54
N LEU A 12 -13.17 3.17 -3.69
CA LEU A 12 -11.86 3.46 -3.12
C LEU A 12 -11.39 2.35 -2.16
N SER A 13 -12.27 1.88 -1.28
CA SER A 13 -11.98 0.78 -0.37
C SER A 13 -11.68 -0.51 -1.14
N HIS A 14 -12.41 -0.78 -2.23
CA HIS A 14 -12.14 -1.92 -3.09
C HIS A 14 -10.78 -1.81 -3.79
N LYS A 15 -10.43 -0.62 -4.32
CA LYS A 15 -9.13 -0.36 -4.93
C LYS A 15 -7.97 -0.57 -3.95
N LEU A 16 -8.08 -0.02 -2.74
CA LEU A 16 -7.08 -0.20 -1.68
C LEU A 16 -6.89 -1.69 -1.34
N ASN A 17 -7.98 -2.43 -1.17
CA ASN A 17 -7.91 -3.85 -0.88
C ASN A 17 -7.32 -4.66 -2.04
N SER A 18 -7.63 -4.28 -3.28
CA SER A 18 -7.08 -4.90 -4.48
C SER A 18 -5.58 -4.68 -4.60
N SER A 19 -5.09 -3.44 -4.41
CA SER A 19 -3.66 -3.13 -4.46
C SER A 19 -2.89 -3.82 -3.33
N ALA A 20 -3.45 -3.90 -2.12
CA ALA A 20 -2.84 -4.64 -1.01
C ALA A 20 -2.70 -6.13 -1.33
N LYS A 21 -3.74 -6.76 -1.89
CA LYS A 21 -3.69 -8.16 -2.32
C LYS A 21 -2.71 -8.38 -3.47
N ASN A 22 -2.63 -7.45 -4.42
CA ASN A 22 -1.68 -7.54 -5.52
C ASN A 22 -0.23 -7.52 -5.01
N LEU A 23 0.10 -6.64 -4.05
CA LEU A 23 1.41 -6.62 -3.41
C LEU A 23 1.72 -7.96 -2.71
N GLN A 24 0.78 -8.47 -1.91
CA GLN A 24 0.97 -9.76 -1.21
C GLN A 24 1.14 -10.94 -2.19
N ASN A 25 0.35 -10.97 -3.26
CA ASN A 25 0.43 -11.99 -4.31
C ASN A 25 1.75 -11.90 -5.07
N PHE A 26 2.21 -10.69 -5.36
CA PHE A 26 3.50 -10.46 -6.02
C PHE A 26 4.65 -11.03 -5.17
N ILE A 27 4.68 -10.72 -3.87
CA ILE A 27 5.70 -11.22 -2.94
C ILE A 27 5.65 -12.75 -2.86
N THR A 28 4.46 -13.30 -2.64
CA THR A 28 4.28 -14.74 -2.47
C THR A 28 4.59 -15.51 -3.76
N GLY A 29 4.21 -14.96 -4.92
CA GLY A 29 4.48 -15.54 -6.24
C GLY A 29 5.99 -15.58 -6.54
N ARG A 30 6.71 -14.49 -6.25
CA ARG A 30 8.16 -14.44 -6.43
C ARG A 30 8.90 -15.42 -5.53
N ARG A 31 8.52 -15.54 -4.26
CA ARG A 31 9.16 -16.47 -3.31
C ARG A 31 9.04 -17.94 -3.73
N ARG A 32 8.03 -18.30 -4.52
CA ARG A 32 7.84 -19.65 -5.06
C ARG A 32 8.66 -19.92 -6.33
N SER A 33 9.28 -18.89 -6.93
CA SER A 33 10.09 -19.03 -8.14
C SER A 33 11.42 -19.72 -7.83
N GLY A 34 11.84 -20.66 -8.68
CA GLY A 34 13.16 -21.32 -8.58
C GLY A 34 14.35 -20.37 -8.78
N HIS A 35 14.11 -19.17 -9.33
CA HIS A 35 15.12 -18.13 -9.55
C HIS A 35 15.06 -17.00 -8.50
N TYR A 36 14.43 -17.24 -7.35
CA TYR A 36 14.32 -16.24 -6.29
C TYR A 36 15.67 -16.01 -5.59
N ASP A 37 16.23 -14.81 -5.75
CA ASP A 37 17.52 -14.38 -5.21
C ASP A 37 17.39 -13.41 -4.02
N GLY A 38 16.20 -13.33 -3.40
CA GLY A 38 15.89 -12.26 -2.44
C GLY A 38 16.72 -12.26 -1.16
N LYS A 39 17.37 -13.38 -0.81
CA LYS A 39 18.27 -13.48 0.35
C LYS A 39 19.65 -12.84 0.10
N SER A 40 20.07 -12.74 -1.16
CA SER A 40 21.35 -12.12 -1.56
C SER A 40 21.16 -10.74 -2.18
N SER A 41 20.05 -10.52 -2.88
CA SER A 41 19.73 -9.23 -3.48
C SER A 41 19.28 -8.23 -2.42
N ARG A 42 19.74 -6.98 -2.57
CA ARG A 42 19.26 -5.80 -1.83
C ARG A 42 18.46 -4.84 -2.73
N LYS A 43 18.35 -5.17 -4.02
CA LYS A 43 17.64 -4.32 -4.98
C LYS A 43 16.22 -4.84 -5.16
N LEU A 44 15.24 -4.04 -4.73
CA LEU A 44 13.84 -4.35 -4.95
C LEU A 44 13.51 -4.32 -6.46
N PRO A 45 12.70 -5.26 -6.96
CA PRO A 45 12.24 -5.26 -8.35
C PRO A 45 11.40 -4.02 -8.67
N ASN A 46 11.44 -3.53 -9.90
CA ASN A 46 10.62 -2.38 -10.29
C ASN A 46 9.12 -2.65 -10.13
N ASP A 47 8.64 -3.83 -10.51
CA ASP A 47 7.22 -4.19 -10.38
C ASP A 47 6.75 -4.27 -8.92
N PHE A 48 7.67 -4.58 -8.00
CA PHE A 48 7.42 -4.50 -6.56
C PHE A 48 7.19 -3.05 -6.15
N LEU A 49 8.10 -2.16 -6.55
CA LEU A 49 8.01 -0.73 -6.24
C LEU A 49 6.76 -0.10 -6.85
N THR A 50 6.40 -0.46 -8.07
CA THR A 50 5.13 -0.06 -8.70
C THR A 50 3.93 -0.49 -7.87
N SER A 51 3.91 -1.76 -7.41
CA SER A 51 2.82 -2.27 -6.57
C SER A 51 2.71 -1.54 -5.23
N VAL A 52 3.84 -1.15 -4.63
CA VAL A 52 3.88 -0.32 -3.41
C VAL A 52 3.33 1.08 -3.69
N VAL A 53 3.75 1.71 -4.79
CA VAL A 53 3.27 3.04 -5.20
C VAL A 53 1.77 3.02 -5.47
N ASP A 54 1.25 2.00 -6.14
CA ASP A 54 -0.18 1.82 -6.40
C ASP A 54 -0.98 1.67 -5.10
N LEU A 55 -0.45 0.91 -4.14
CA LEU A 55 -1.06 0.75 -2.82
C LEU A 55 -1.11 2.08 -2.05
N ILE A 56 0.01 2.80 -1.98
CA ILE A 56 0.08 4.12 -1.34
C ILE A 56 -0.83 5.13 -2.06
N GLY A 57 -0.90 5.07 -3.40
CA GLY A 57 -1.79 5.90 -4.20
C GLY A 57 -3.26 5.66 -3.85
N ALA A 58 -3.69 4.40 -3.79
CA ALA A 58 -5.05 4.06 -3.38
C ALA A 58 -5.38 4.53 -1.96
N ALA A 59 -4.42 4.43 -1.03
CA ALA A 59 -4.57 4.93 0.33
C ALA A 59 -4.71 6.45 0.37
N LYS A 60 -3.90 7.19 -0.39
CA LYS A 60 -4.00 8.66 -0.51
C LYS A 60 -5.36 9.10 -1.04
N SER A 61 -5.89 8.43 -2.08
CA SER A 61 -7.22 8.73 -2.60
C SER A 61 -8.32 8.47 -1.57
N LEU A 62 -8.22 7.38 -0.79
CA LEU A 62 -9.15 7.09 0.30
C LEU A 62 -9.11 8.17 1.39
N LEU A 63 -7.91 8.56 1.83
CA LEU A 63 -7.73 9.62 2.82
C LEU A 63 -8.35 10.94 2.35
N ALA A 64 -8.05 11.36 1.12
CA ALA A 64 -8.59 12.59 0.53
C ALA A 64 -10.13 12.56 0.40
N TRP A 65 -10.73 11.38 0.28
CA TRP A 65 -12.19 11.22 0.30
C TRP A 65 -12.75 11.35 1.72
N LEU A 66 -12.09 10.73 2.71
CA LEU A 66 -12.47 10.80 4.13
C LEU A 66 -12.25 12.17 4.78
N ASP A 67 -11.40 13.02 4.19
CA ASP A 67 -11.17 14.41 4.62
C ASP A 67 -12.28 15.38 4.19
N ARG A 68 -13.29 14.90 3.45
CA ARG A 68 -14.45 15.70 3.03
C ARG A 68 -15.52 15.73 4.12
N SER A 69 -16.21 16.86 4.27
CA SER A 69 -17.37 16.96 5.15
C SER A 69 -18.53 16.07 4.66
N PRO A 70 -19.31 15.42 5.54
CA PRO A 70 -19.23 15.46 7.01
C PRO A 70 -18.23 14.45 7.62
N PHE A 71 -17.61 13.58 6.81
CA PHE A 71 -16.73 12.49 7.27
C PHE A 71 -15.48 12.99 8.00
N ALA A 72 -14.98 14.17 7.64
CA ALA A 72 -13.85 14.81 8.32
C ALA A 72 -14.09 14.96 9.84
N ALA A 73 -15.33 15.29 10.24
CA ALA A 73 -15.69 15.59 11.62
C ALA A 73 -16.08 14.36 12.46
N VAL A 74 -16.21 13.19 11.84
CA VAL A 74 -16.59 11.95 12.54
C VAL A 74 -15.33 11.31 13.16
N ALA A 75 -15.34 11.11 14.48
CA ALA A 75 -14.19 10.60 15.23
C ALA A 75 -13.71 9.22 14.74
N ASP A 76 -14.63 8.31 14.41
CA ASP A 76 -14.29 6.96 13.92
C ASP A 76 -13.50 7.00 12.60
N TYR A 77 -13.84 7.94 11.70
CA TYR A 77 -13.07 8.14 10.48
C TYR A 77 -11.71 8.78 10.76
N SER A 78 -11.58 9.59 11.82
CA SER A 78 -10.26 10.10 12.24
C SER A 78 -9.32 8.99 12.69
N VAL A 79 -9.81 8.02 13.47
CA VAL A 79 -9.01 6.85 13.89
C VAL A 79 -8.59 6.05 12.65
N THR A 80 -9.54 5.80 11.73
CA THR A 80 -9.27 5.07 10.49
C THR A 80 -8.23 5.78 9.62
N ARG A 81 -8.34 7.10 9.43
CA ARG A 81 -7.36 7.91 8.66
C ARG A 81 -5.96 7.81 9.26
N ASN A 82 -5.86 7.95 10.58
CA ASN A 82 -4.57 7.85 11.28
C ASN A 82 -3.94 6.48 11.10
N SER A 83 -4.72 5.40 11.23
CA SER A 83 -4.21 4.03 10.98
C SER A 83 -3.71 3.86 9.54
N VAL A 84 -4.44 4.35 8.54
CA VAL A 84 -4.01 4.27 7.13
C VAL A 84 -2.73 5.08 6.90
N ILE A 85 -2.62 6.28 7.48
CA ILE A 85 -1.40 7.10 7.40
C ILE A 85 -0.21 6.37 8.00
N GLN A 86 -0.35 5.80 9.21
CA GLN A 86 0.72 5.07 9.87
C GLN A 86 1.17 3.86 9.05
N LEU A 87 0.24 3.08 8.50
CA LEU A 87 0.57 1.93 7.65
C LEU A 87 1.30 2.35 6.37
N CYS A 88 0.94 3.48 5.74
CA CYS A 88 1.66 4.00 4.59
C CYS A 88 3.09 4.45 4.95
N LEU A 89 3.27 5.07 6.11
CA LEU A 89 4.59 5.47 6.60
C LEU A 89 5.46 4.25 6.88
N GLU A 90 4.93 3.27 7.61
CA GLU A 90 5.61 2.00 7.92
C GLU A 90 6.02 1.26 6.65
N LEU A 91 5.11 1.10 5.69
CA LEU A 91 5.42 0.48 4.39
C LEU A 91 6.54 1.24 3.66
N THR A 92 6.49 2.58 3.66
CA THR A 92 7.54 3.41 3.04
C THR A 92 8.88 3.21 3.75
N THR A 93 8.89 3.16 5.08
CA THR A 93 10.09 2.91 5.88
C THR A 93 10.69 1.54 5.57
N ILE A 94 9.88 0.48 5.54
CA ILE A 94 10.33 -0.88 5.21
C ILE A 94 10.96 -0.92 3.81
N VAL A 95 10.33 -0.29 2.82
CA VAL A 95 10.79 -0.27 1.42
C VAL A 95 12.07 0.56 1.23
N GLN A 96 12.30 1.54 2.10
CA GLN A 96 13.51 2.39 2.08
C GLN A 96 14.65 1.84 2.95
N GLN A 97 14.40 0.83 3.78
CA GLN A 97 15.40 0.25 4.67
C GLN A 97 16.48 -0.47 3.86
N GLU A 98 17.76 -0.30 4.23
CA GLU A 98 18.88 -1.02 3.62
C GLU A 98 18.97 -2.47 4.13
N CYS A 99 18.05 -3.31 3.70
CA CYS A 99 18.02 -4.74 4.00
C CYS A 99 17.96 -5.58 2.71
N THR A 100 18.00 -6.90 2.87
CA THR A 100 17.79 -7.81 1.74
C THR A 100 16.34 -7.76 1.27
N VAL A 101 16.11 -8.07 -0.01
CA VAL A 101 14.75 -8.15 -0.56
C VAL A 101 13.88 -9.12 0.26
N TYR A 102 14.47 -10.22 0.74
CA TYR A 102 13.79 -11.18 1.59
C TYR A 102 13.31 -10.56 2.92
N GLU A 103 14.17 -9.78 3.59
CA GLU A 103 13.83 -9.09 4.83
C GLU A 103 12.73 -8.05 4.61
N THR A 104 12.83 -7.23 3.56
CA THR A 104 11.77 -6.28 3.17
C THR A 104 10.43 -6.99 2.94
N GLU A 105 10.44 -8.05 2.11
CA GLU A 105 9.24 -8.84 1.82
C GLU A 105 8.67 -9.52 3.08
N ASN A 106 9.52 -9.89 4.04
CA ASN A 106 9.10 -10.54 5.27
C ASN A 106 8.40 -9.55 6.21
N ALA A 107 8.94 -8.35 6.33
CA ALA A 107 8.35 -7.26 7.12
C ALA A 107 7.01 -6.78 6.56
N ILE A 108 6.73 -6.95 5.26
CA ILE A 108 5.43 -6.59 4.67
C ILE A 108 4.37 -7.68 4.89
N LEU A 109 4.78 -8.94 5.04
CA LEU A 109 3.85 -10.07 5.20
C LEU A 109 3.50 -10.40 6.66
N HIS A 110 4.23 -9.85 7.63
CA HIS A 110 4.12 -10.13 9.06
C HIS A 110 3.91 -8.85 9.86
#